data_AF-A0A0G1VXD9-F1
#
_entry.id   AF-A0A0G1VXD9-F1
#
_cell.length_a   1.000
_cell.length_b   1.000
_cell.length_c   1.000
_cell.angle_alpha   90.00
_cell.angle_beta   90.00
_cell.angle_gamma   90.00
#
_symmetry.space_group_name_H-M   'P 1'
#
loop_
_entity.id
_entity.type
_entity.pdbx_description
1 polymer ?
#
loop_
_entity_poly.entity_id
_entity_poly.type
_entity_poly.pdbx_seq_one_letter_code
_entity_poly.pdbx_strand_id
1 'polypeptide(L)'
;MANKKDVEKVLESIPDPEIGVSLVDLGLIYNIEIDKSGKIEILMTLTTIGCPLFDQIAGPIREQVGKLAGVKEVEVLLTFEPPWKPEMMSADAKAQLGFS
;
A
#
# COMPACT_ATOMS: atom_id res chain seq x y z
N MET A 1 16.72 -9.82 7.37
CA MET A 1 15.45 -10.30 6.81
C MET A 1 14.47 -9.16 6.95
N ALA A 2 13.79 -8.79 5.86
CA ALA A 2 12.82 -7.69 5.86
C ALA A 2 11.75 -7.93 6.93
N ASN A 3 11.45 -6.89 7.69
CA ASN A 3 10.36 -6.91 8.67
C ASN A 3 9.23 -5.96 8.22
N LYS A 4 8.09 -6.01 8.92
CA LYS A 4 6.90 -5.22 8.58
C LYS A 4 7.21 -3.72 8.43
N LYS A 5 8.05 -3.18 9.31
CA LYS A 5 8.42 -1.75 9.31
C LYS A 5 9.23 -1.35 8.08
N ASP A 6 10.06 -2.24 7.56
CA ASP A 6 10.81 -1.99 6.32
C ASP A 6 9.86 -1.94 5.11
N VAL A 7 8.85 -2.83 5.08
CA VAL A 7 7.81 -2.84 4.04
C VAL A 7 6.95 -1.58 4.12
N GLU A 8 6.48 -1.21 5.31
CA GLU A 8 5.67 0.01 5.53
C GLU A 8 6.39 1.26 5.01
N LYS A 9 7.70 1.40 5.30
CA LYS A 9 8.51 2.52 4.79
C LYS A 9 8.59 2.56 3.27
N VAL A 10 8.70 1.40 2.62
CA VAL A 10 8.69 1.33 1.15
C VAL A 10 7.33 1.77 0.62
N LEU A 11 6.23 1.29 1.22
CA LEU A 11 4.88 1.65 0.81
C LEU A 11 4.57 3.14 1.04
N GLU A 12 5.11 3.75 2.08
CA GLU A 12 5.01 5.20 2.34
C GLU A 12 5.73 6.03 1.27
N SER A 13 6.73 5.47 0.59
CA SER A 13 7.43 6.15 -0.51
C SER A 13 6.71 6.08 -1.86
N ILE A 14 5.64 5.28 -1.94
CA ILE A 14 4.85 5.10 -3.16
C ILE A 14 3.60 5.99 -3.05
N PRO A 15 3.48 7.06 -3.85
CA PRO A 15 2.27 7.86 -3.90
C PRO A 15 1.21 7.17 -4.77
N ASP A 16 -0.05 7.38 -4.42
CA ASP A 16 -1.17 7.17 -5.33
C ASP A 16 -1.01 8.11 -6.54
N PRO A 17 -1.07 7.60 -7.78
CA PRO A 17 -0.78 8.42 -8.96
C PRO A 17 -1.91 9.38 -9.34
N GLU A 18 -3.11 9.26 -8.75
CA GLU A 18 -4.20 10.23 -8.95
C GLU A 18 -4.17 11.33 -7.89
N ILE A 19 -3.94 10.98 -6.62
CA ILE A 19 -4.03 11.89 -5.48
C ILE A 19 -2.66 12.50 -5.13
N GLY A 20 -1.56 11.81 -5.43
CA GLY A 20 -0.19 12.25 -5.14
C GLY A 20 0.24 12.08 -3.67
N VAL A 21 -0.57 11.41 -2.85
CA VAL A 21 -0.31 11.14 -1.43
C VAL A 21 0.09 9.68 -1.25
N SER A 22 0.90 9.36 -0.23
CA SER A 22 1.37 7.98 -0.02
C SER A 22 0.21 6.99 0.20
N LEU A 23 0.38 5.75 -0.26
CA LEU A 23 -0.64 4.71 -0.08
C LEU A 23 -0.92 4.42 1.41
N VAL A 24 0.11 4.56 2.25
CA VAL A 24 0.02 4.39 3.71
C VAL A 24 -0.77 5.53 4.34
N ASP A 25 -0.47 6.78 3.96
CA ASP A 25 -1.17 7.96 4.47
C ASP A 25 -2.62 8.03 4.00
N LEU A 26 -2.91 7.53 2.79
CA LEU A 26 -4.28 7.38 2.32
C LEU A 26 -5.04 6.25 3.04
N GLY A 27 -4.37 5.42 3.83
CA GLY A 27 -4.98 4.28 4.52
C GLY A 27 -5.42 3.19 3.56
N LEU A 28 -4.74 3.04 2.41
CA LEU A 28 -5.06 2.04 1.40
C LEU A 28 -4.46 0.66 1.69
N ILE A 29 -3.49 0.58 2.61
CA ILE A 29 -2.85 -0.67 3.03
C ILE A 29 -3.58 -1.22 4.26
N TYR A 30 -4.23 -2.37 4.12
CA TYR A 30 -5.00 -2.99 5.19
C TYR A 30 -4.20 -4.00 6.00
N ASN A 31 -3.38 -4.80 5.33
CA ASN A 31 -2.55 -5.81 6.00
C ASN A 31 -1.24 -6.05 5.27
N ILE A 32 -0.22 -6.43 6.05
CA ILE A 32 1.10 -6.85 5.56
C ILE A 32 1.48 -8.10 6.35
N GLU A 33 1.58 -9.23 5.65
CA GLU A 33 2.02 -10.50 6.22
C GLU A 33 3.36 -10.91 5.61
N ILE A 34 4.27 -11.34 6.47
CA ILE A 34 5.60 -11.78 6.07
C ILE A 34 5.79 -13.20 6.60
N ASP A 35 5.86 -14.16 5.68
CA ASP A 35 6.10 -15.55 6.04
C ASP A 35 7.61 -15.85 6.22
N LYS A 36 7.90 -16.91 6.97
CA LYS A 36 9.27 -17.41 7.22
C LYS A 36 10.02 -17.78 5.94
N SER A 37 9.32 -18.08 4.85
CA SER A 37 9.92 -18.38 3.54
C SER A 37 10.48 -17.15 2.83
N GLY A 38 10.11 -15.93 3.24
CA GLY A 38 10.41 -14.68 2.55
C GLY A 38 9.32 -14.23 1.56
N LYS A 39 8.14 -14.86 1.57
CA LYS A 39 6.96 -14.36 0.88
C LYS A 39 6.34 -13.21 1.67
N ILE A 40 6.03 -12.10 0.99
CA ILE A 40 5.31 -10.96 1.55
C ILE A 40 3.95 -10.87 0.84
N GLU A 41 2.88 -10.82 1.62
CA GLU A 41 1.53 -10.59 1.15
C GLU A 41 1.04 -9.22 1.64
N ILE A 42 0.55 -8.40 0.72
CA ILE A 42 0.07 -7.05 0.99
C ILE A 42 -1.39 -7.00 0.58
N LEU A 43 -2.27 -6.85 1.56
CA LEU A 43 -3.70 -6.64 1.34
C LEU A 43 -3.96 -5.14 1.28
N MET A 44 -4.50 -4.66 0.17
CA MET A 44 -4.80 -3.26 -0.05
C MET A 44 -6.18 -3.05 -0.67
N THR A 45 -6.62 -1.80 -0.66
CA THR A 45 -7.86 -1.33 -1.29
C THR A 45 -7.56 -0.18 -2.26
N LEU A 46 -8.57 0.30 -2.98
CA LEU A 46 -8.50 1.49 -3.82
C LEU A 46 -9.60 2.47 -3.45
N THR A 47 -9.35 3.76 -3.66
CA THR A 47 -10.34 4.83 -3.49
C THR A 47 -11.49 4.72 -4.48
N THR A 48 -11.23 4.18 -5.68
CA THR A 48 -12.21 3.98 -6.75
C THR A 48 -12.15 2.55 -7.31
N ILE A 49 -13.31 1.98 -7.61
CA ILE A 49 -13.43 0.62 -8.17
C ILE A 49 -13.12 0.66 -9.68
N GLY A 50 -12.04 -0.01 -10.10
CA GLY A 50 -11.77 -0.34 -11.51
C GLY A 50 -10.33 -0.07 -11.96
N CYS A 51 -9.60 -1.12 -12.38
CA CYS A 51 -8.32 -1.02 -13.12
C CYS A 51 -8.47 -0.10 -14.34
N PRO A 52 -7.54 0.84 -14.57
CA PRO A 52 -6.09 0.57 -14.72
C PRO A 52 -5.22 0.88 -13.50
N LEU A 53 -5.78 1.52 -12.47
CA LEU A 53 -5.00 2.07 -11.37
C LEU A 53 -4.27 0.99 -10.53
N PHE A 54 -4.92 -0.16 -10.30
CA PHE A 54 -4.32 -1.24 -9.52
C PHE A 54 -3.00 -1.71 -10.12
N ASP A 55 -2.92 -1.95 -11.43
CA ASP A 55 -1.68 -2.41 -12.06
C ASP A 55 -0.56 -1.36 -11.98
N GLN A 56 -0.93 -0.07 -12.07
CA GLN A 56 0.01 1.05 -11.94
C GLN A 56 0.56 1.20 -10.52
N ILE A 57 -0.20 0.79 -9.49
CA ILE A 57 0.22 0.83 -8.09
C ILE A 57 0.94 -0.48 -7.69
N ALA A 58 0.36 -1.62 -8.04
CA ALA A 58 0.83 -2.94 -7.63
C ALA A 58 2.15 -3.32 -8.30
N GLY A 59 2.46 -2.81 -9.50
CA GLY A 59 3.76 -2.98 -10.15
C GLY A 59 4.91 -2.40 -9.32
N PRO A 60 4.92 -1.08 -9.03
CA PRO A 60 5.89 -0.45 -8.14
C PRO A 60 5.99 -1.10 -6.75
N ILE A 61 4.87 -1.50 -6.15
CA ILE A 61 4.87 -2.19 -4.85
C ILE A 61 5.69 -3.49 -4.95
N ARG A 62 5.37 -4.36 -5.91
CA ARG A 62 6.09 -5.63 -6.10
C ARG A 62 7.57 -5.41 -6.36
N GLU A 63 7.91 -4.41 -7.18
CA GLU A 63 9.29 -4.10 -7.52
C GLU A 63 10.08 -3.59 -6.31
N GLN A 64 9.55 -2.58 -5.59
CA GLN A 64 10.29 -1.95 -4.51
C GLN A 64 10.35 -2.81 -3.26
N VAL A 65 9.25 -3.46 -2.87
CA VAL A 65 9.23 -4.39 -1.73
C VAL A 65 10.10 -5.62 -2.05
N GLY A 66 10.10 -6.08 -3.30
CA GLY A 66 10.93 -7.19 -3.76
C GLY A 66 12.45 -6.94 -3.65
N LYS A 67 12.89 -5.68 -3.58
CA LYS A 67 14.31 -5.30 -3.39
C LYS A 67 14.77 -5.42 -1.93
N LEU A 68 13.86 -5.63 -0.98
CA LEU A 68 14.21 -5.75 0.43
C LEU A 68 14.96 -7.07 0.71
N ALA A 69 15.91 -7.01 1.65
CA ALA A 69 16.78 -8.14 1.94
C ALA A 69 16.02 -9.36 2.51
N GLY A 70 16.05 -10.48 1.79
CA GLY A 70 15.41 -11.74 2.19
C GLY A 70 13.98 -11.91 1.68
N VAL A 71 13.48 -10.99 0.84
CA VAL A 71 12.22 -11.15 0.12
C VAL A 71 12.45 -12.07 -1.07
N LYS A 72 11.54 -13.03 -1.28
CA LYS A 72 11.56 -13.96 -2.41
C LYS A 72 10.38 -13.75 -3.35
N GLU A 73 9.23 -13.39 -2.79
CA GLU A 73 7.99 -13.22 -3.53
C GLU A 73 7.18 -12.11 -2.86
N VAL A 74 6.54 -11.27 -3.69
CA VAL A 74 5.62 -10.22 -3.24
C VAL A 74 4.29 -10.42 -3.93
N GLU A 75 3.25 -10.69 -3.15
CA GLU A 75 1.88 -10.80 -3.60
C GLU A 75 1.10 -9.57 -3.12
N VAL A 76 0.39 -8.93 -4.05
CA VAL A 76 -0.46 -7.77 -3.76
C VAL A 76 -1.89 -8.19 -4.05
N LEU A 77 -2.71 -8.22 -3.00
CA LEU A 77 -4.11 -8.60 -3.03
C LEU A 77 -4.98 -7.35 -2.91
N LEU A 78 -6.03 -7.30 -3.73
CA LEU A 78 -6.99 -6.22 -3.72
C LEU A 78 -8.28 -6.68 -3.03
N THR A 79 -8.71 -5.93 -2.02
CA THR A 79 -10.02 -6.09 -1.38
C THR A 79 -10.78 -4.77 -1.35
N PHE A 80 -12.10 -4.87 -1.43
CA PHE A 80 -13.02 -3.75 -1.21
C PHE A 80 -13.82 -3.90 0.10
N GLU A 81 -13.44 -4.88 0.93
CA GLU A 81 -14.05 -5.15 2.22
C GLU A 81 -13.00 -5.03 3.34
N PRO A 82 -13.20 -4.12 4.32
CA PRO A 82 -14.24 -3.08 4.35
C PRO A 82 -14.04 -2.03 3.24
N PRO A 83 -15.10 -1.30 2.83
CA PRO A 83 -14.95 -0.22 1.86
C PRO A 83 -14.11 0.91 2.44
N TRP A 84 -13.20 1.44 1.63
CA TRP A 84 -12.38 2.57 2.01
C TRP A 84 -13.23 3.80 2.33
N LYS A 85 -12.81 4.58 3.33
CA LYS A 85 -13.43 5.86 3.69
C LYS A 85 -12.35 6.92 3.91
N PRO A 86 -12.61 8.20 3.59
CA PRO A 86 -11.70 9.32 3.88
C PRO A 86 -11.24 9.39 5.35
N GLU A 87 -12.05 8.88 6.28
CA GLU A 87 -11.72 8.78 7.70
C GLU A 87 -10.50 7.90 7.99
N MET A 88 -10.15 6.98 7.09
CA MET A 88 -9.00 6.07 7.20
C MET A 88 -7.67 6.74 6.88
N MET A 89 -7.70 7.94 6.28
CA MET A 89 -6.50 8.71 6.00
C MET A 89 -5.81 9.20 7.28
N SER A 90 -4.48 9.34 7.21
CA SER A 90 -3.67 9.98 8.25
C SER A 90 -4.07 11.45 8.42
N ALA A 91 -3.74 12.03 9.58
CA ALA A 91 -4.05 13.44 9.86
C ALA A 91 -3.38 14.38 8.83
N ASP A 92 -2.15 14.06 8.43
CA ASP A 92 -1.40 14.78 7.40
C ASP A 92 -2.07 14.68 6.03
N ALA A 93 -2.52 13.48 5.60
CA ALA A 93 -3.25 13.33 4.34
C ALA A 93 -4.57 14.11 4.34
N LYS A 94 -5.32 14.08 5.44
CA LYS A 94 -6.56 14.86 5.60
C LYS A 94 -6.28 16.35 5.46
N ALA A 95 -5.26 16.87 6.13
CA ALA A 95 -4.86 18.27 6.03
C ALA A 95 -4.44 18.67 4.62
N GLN A 96 -3.64 17.83 3.93
CA GLN A 96 -3.20 18.07 2.56
C GLN A 96 -4.36 18.13 1.56
N LEU A 97 -5.38 17.28 1.76
CA LEU A 97 -6.54 17.19 0.88
C LEU A 97 -7.69 18.11 1.31
N GLY A 98 -7.51 18.95 2.34
CA GLY A 98 -8.50 19.91 2.79
C GLY A 98 -9.66 19.34 3.60
N PHE A 99 -9.53 18.10 4.09
CA PHE A 99 -10.45 17.53 5.08
C PHE A 99 -10.07 18.10 6.46
N SER A 100 -10.76 19.17 6.88
CA SER A 100 -10.65 19.76 8.23
C SER A 100 -11.71 19.20 9.17
#